data_AF-A0A6N3DFK3-F1
#
_entry.id   AF-A0A6N3DFK3-F1
#
_cell.length_a   1.000
_cell.length_b   1.000
_cell.length_c   1.000
_cell.angle_alpha   90.00
_cell.angle_beta   90.00
_cell.angle_gamma   90.00
#
_symmetry.space_group_name_H-M   'P 1'
#
loop_
_entity.id
_entity.type
_entity.pdbx_description
1 polymer ?
#
loop_
_entity_poly.entity_id
_entity_poly.type
_entity_poly.pdbx_seq_one_letter_code
_entity_poly.pdbx_strand_id
1 'polypeptide(L)'
;MDFIFLFTGMICLGEAVFMFLGKDMLIFNGTTFKQKDYDMKRLSRVEGALFLVDAAACLALGALHLEMRYQMVCLGIVFVTLLFHGRNFSSGKYKVKHGNQSFPTGKEKKQ
;
A
#
# COMPACT_ATOMS: atom_id res chain seq x y z
N MET A 1 -6.27 -8.09 22.51
CA MET A 1 -5.20 -7.95 21.50
C MET A 1 -5.74 -8.32 20.11
N ASP A 2 -6.69 -9.25 20.03
CA ASP A 2 -7.08 -9.91 18.77
C ASP A 2 -8.00 -9.05 17.89
N PHE A 3 -8.84 -8.20 18.47
CA PHE A 3 -9.76 -7.33 17.71
C PHE A 3 -9.05 -6.33 16.81
N ILE A 4 -7.90 -5.79 17.25
CA ILE A 4 -7.11 -4.84 16.45
C ILE A 4 -6.54 -5.55 15.24
N PHE A 5 -5.94 -6.73 15.40
CA PHE A 5 -5.42 -7.51 14.28
C PHE A 5 -6.53 -7.96 13.33
N LEU A 6 -7.70 -8.35 13.85
CA LEU A 6 -8.85 -8.71 13.03
C LEU A 6 -9.35 -7.51 12.21
N PHE A 7 -9.49 -6.34 12.84
CA PHE A 7 -9.89 -5.10 12.17
C PHE A 7 -8.86 -4.64 11.13
N THR A 8 -7.57 -4.63 11.48
CA THR A 8 -6.47 -4.32 10.57
C THR A 8 -6.44 -5.30 9.40
N GLY A 9 -6.62 -6.60 9.65
CA GLY A 9 -6.67 -7.61 8.60
C GLY A 9 -7.82 -7.39 7.62
N MET A 10 -9.00 -6.99 8.11
CA MET A 10 -10.13 -6.63 7.26
C MET A 10 -9.88 -5.35 6.44
N ILE A 11 -9.19 -4.35 6.99
CA ILE A 11 -8.77 -3.15 6.24
C ILE A 11 -7.79 -3.52 5.14
N CYS A 12 -6.75 -4.30 5.45
CA CYS A 12 -5.77 -4.77 4.47
C CYS A 12 -6.44 -5.61 3.37
N LEU A 13 -7.42 -6.45 3.73
CA LEU A 13 -8.19 -7.23 2.76
C LEU A 13 -9.02 -6.33 1.84
N GLY A 14 -9.67 -5.32 2.43
CA GLY A 14 -10.38 -4.29 1.68
C GLY A 14 -9.46 -3.61 0.67
N GLU A 15 -8.32 -3.08 1.13
CA GLU A 15 -7.33 -2.42 0.28
C GLU A 15 -6.85 -3.34 -0.86
N ALA A 16 -6.53 -4.61 -0.57
CA ALA A 16 -6.15 -5.58 -1.59
C ALA A 16 -7.24 -5.77 -2.66
N VAL A 17 -8.51 -5.87 -2.23
CA VAL A 17 -9.66 -6.02 -3.15
C VAL A 17 -9.87 -4.76 -3.98
N PHE A 18 -9.91 -3.57 -3.36
CA PHE A 18 -10.07 -2.29 -4.06
C PHE A 18 -9.02 -2.11 -5.17
N MET A 19 -7.81 -2.56 -4.88
CA MET A 19 -6.65 -2.52 -5.74
C MET A 19 -6.69 -3.53 -6.90
N PHE A 20 -7.22 -4.73 -6.68
CA PHE A 20 -7.53 -5.65 -7.78
C PHE A 20 -8.66 -5.13 -8.68
N LEU A 21 -9.63 -4.40 -8.11
CA LEU A 21 -10.70 -3.75 -8.87
C LEU A 21 -10.26 -2.44 -9.55
N GLY A 22 -9.03 -1.98 -9.33
CA GLY A 22 -8.51 -0.74 -9.93
C GLY A 22 -9.22 0.52 -9.43
N LYS A 23 -9.90 0.46 -8.27
CA LYS A 23 -10.53 1.61 -7.62
C LYS A 23 -9.51 2.34 -6.73
N ASP A 24 -9.84 3.58 -6.37
CA ASP A 24 -9.02 4.39 -5.46
C ASP A 24 -8.82 3.66 -4.12
N MET A 25 -7.56 3.52 -3.70
CA MET A 25 -7.19 2.91 -2.42
C MET A 25 -7.36 3.92 -1.29
N LEU A 26 -7.69 3.48 -0.07
CA LEU A 26 -7.67 4.39 1.08
C LEU A 26 -6.27 4.98 1.29
N ILE A 27 -5.20 4.26 0.94
CA ILE A 27 -3.84 4.82 0.96
C ILE A 27 -3.69 6.09 0.11
N PHE A 28 -4.44 6.23 -0.98
CA PHE A 28 -4.41 7.42 -1.85
C PHE A 28 -5.43 8.49 -1.45
N ASN A 29 -6.27 8.22 -0.46
CA ASN A 29 -7.24 9.19 0.06
C ASN A 29 -6.60 10.27 0.95
N GLY A 30 -5.28 10.18 1.19
CA GLY A 30 -4.48 11.19 1.89
C GLY A 30 -3.82 12.20 0.93
N THR A 31 -3.53 13.41 1.41
CA THR A 31 -2.90 14.49 0.62
C THR A 31 -1.45 14.20 0.22
N THR A 32 -0.84 13.14 0.75
CA THR A 32 0.59 12.82 0.59
C THR A 32 0.90 12.01 -0.67
N PHE A 33 -0.02 11.19 -1.16
CA PHE A 33 0.19 10.32 -2.31
C PHE A 33 -0.95 10.47 -3.32
N LYS A 34 -0.65 10.93 -4.55
CA LYS A 34 -1.66 11.02 -5.62
C LYS A 34 -1.56 9.81 -6.53
N GLN A 35 -2.68 9.14 -6.77
CA GLN A 35 -2.76 7.94 -7.60
C GLN A 35 -2.15 8.16 -9.00
N LYS A 36 -2.38 9.33 -9.60
CA LYS A 36 -1.85 9.71 -10.92
C LYS A 36 -0.31 9.69 -11.06
N ASP A 37 0.42 9.76 -9.96
CA ASP A 37 1.88 9.81 -9.98
C ASP A 37 2.52 8.40 -10.03
N TYR A 38 1.70 7.34 -10.00
CA TYR A 38 2.16 5.95 -9.93
C TYR A 38 1.62 5.09 -11.08
N ASP A 39 2.44 4.14 -11.54
CA ASP A 39 2.01 3.09 -12.45
C ASP A 39 1.12 2.11 -11.69
N MET A 40 -0.18 2.42 -11.68
CA MET A 40 -1.20 1.67 -10.97
C MET A 40 -1.24 0.19 -11.35
N LYS A 41 -0.93 -0.16 -12.62
CA LYS A 41 -1.00 -1.55 -13.07
C LYS A 41 0.07 -2.41 -12.43
N ARG A 42 1.28 -1.85 -12.28
CA ARG A 42 2.41 -2.55 -11.68
C ARG A 42 2.36 -2.49 -10.16
N LEU A 43 2.00 -1.33 -9.61
CA LEU A 43 1.91 -1.14 -8.17
C LEU A 43 0.77 -1.97 -7.59
N SER A 44 -0.42 -2.01 -8.23
CA SER A 44 -1.57 -2.77 -7.74
C SER A 44 -1.29 -4.25 -7.57
N ARG A 45 -0.55 -4.86 -8.50
CA ARG A 45 -0.21 -6.28 -8.45
C ARG A 45 0.76 -6.61 -7.31
N VAL A 46 1.75 -5.75 -7.06
CA VAL A 46 2.78 -5.99 -6.03
C VAL A 46 2.24 -5.66 -4.65
N GLU A 47 1.72 -4.45 -4.49
CA GLU A 47 1.20 -3.98 -3.22
C GLU A 47 -0.10 -4.71 -2.84
N GLY A 48 -0.89 -5.19 -3.81
CA GLY A 48 -2.10 -5.97 -3.54
C GLY A 48 -1.80 -7.38 -3.04
N ALA A 49 -0.73 -7.99 -3.56
CA ALA A 49 -0.24 -9.25 -3.01
C ALA A 49 0.31 -9.06 -1.59
N LEU A 50 1.06 -7.97 -1.33
CA LEU A 50 1.55 -7.64 0.01
C LEU A 50 0.40 -7.39 1.00
N PHE A 51 -0.61 -6.63 0.59
CA PHE A 51 -1.80 -6.40 1.41
C PHE A 51 -2.60 -7.66 1.69
N LEU A 52 -2.67 -8.59 0.73
CA LEU A 52 -3.33 -9.88 0.93
C LEU A 52 -2.57 -10.73 1.97
N VAL A 53 -1.24 -10.71 1.93
CA VAL A 53 -0.38 -11.39 2.92
C VAL A 53 -0.59 -10.79 4.31
N ASP A 54 -0.64 -9.46 4.41
CA ASP A 54 -0.91 -8.76 5.67
C ASP A 54 -2.30 -9.03 6.21
N ALA A 55 -3.30 -9.05 5.33
CA ALA A 55 -4.67 -9.41 5.67
C ALA A 55 -4.74 -10.84 6.24
N ALA A 56 -4.11 -11.81 5.56
CA ALA A 56 -4.09 -13.19 5.99
C ALA A 56 -3.34 -13.36 7.33
N ALA A 57 -2.19 -12.71 7.50
CA ALA A 57 -1.42 -12.77 8.74
C ALA A 57 -2.14 -12.10 9.91
N CYS A 58 -2.75 -10.93 9.70
CA CYS A 58 -3.51 -10.21 10.72
C CYS A 58 -4.83 -10.94 11.08
N LEU A 59 -5.53 -11.52 10.10
CA LEU A 59 -6.70 -12.37 10.37
C LEU A 59 -6.32 -13.65 11.09
N ALA A 60 -5.19 -14.28 10.74
CA ALA A 60 -4.69 -15.45 11.46
C ALA A 60 -4.36 -15.10 12.92
N LEU A 61 -3.72 -13.96 13.16
CA LEU A 61 -3.44 -13.47 14.52
C LEU A 61 -4.70 -13.12 15.30
N GLY A 62 -5.72 -12.54 14.65
CA GLY A 62 -6.93 -12.05 15.30
C GLY A 62 -8.06 -13.08 15.43
N ALA A 63 -8.13 -14.08 14.56
CA ALA A 63 -9.22 -15.06 14.50
C ALA A 63 -8.80 -16.46 14.95
N LEU A 64 -7.51 -16.80 14.91
CA LEU A 64 -7.02 -18.10 15.33
C LEU A 64 -6.29 -17.98 16.67
N HIS A 65 -6.60 -18.88 17.60
CA HIS A 65 -5.82 -19.09 18.82
C HIS A 65 -4.51 -19.83 18.50
N LEU A 66 -3.56 -19.11 17.90
CA LEU A 66 -2.24 -19.62 17.55
C LEU A 66 -1.31 -19.68 18.77
N GLU A 67 -0.40 -20.65 18.79
CA GLU A 67 0.68 -20.65 19.79
C GLU A 67 1.59 -19.43 19.62
N MET A 68 2.20 -18.97 20.71
CA MET A 68 3.09 -17.80 20.75
C MET A 68 4.18 -17.80 19.67
N ARG A 69 4.68 -18.99 19.29
CA ARG A 69 5.69 -19.12 18.22
C ARG A 69 5.16 -18.67 16.87
N TYR A 70 3.96 -19.12 16.50
CA TYR A 70 3.32 -18.75 15.24
C TYR A 70 2.87 -17.29 15.25
N GLN A 71 2.42 -16.79 16.42
CA GLN A 71 2.09 -15.38 16.56
C GLN A 71 3.32 -14.49 16.26
N MET A 72 4.49 -14.82 16.80
CA MET A 72 5.73 -14.09 16.53
C MET A 72 6.15 -14.15 15.06
N VAL A 73 5.96 -15.30 14.40
CA VAL A 73 6.24 -15.44 12.96
C VAL A 73 5.30 -14.57 12.14
N CYS A 74 3.99 -14.61 12.39
CA CYS A 74 3.02 -13.75 11.71
C CYS A 74 3.32 -12.26 11.93
N LEU A 75 3.68 -11.88 13.16
CA LEU A 75 4.06 -10.50 13.47
C LEU A 75 5.33 -10.09 12.71
N GLY A 76 6.31 -10.98 12.60
CA GLY A 76 7.53 -10.77 11.83
C GLY A 76 7.25 -10.60 10.33
N ILE A 77 6.32 -11.38 9.77
CA ILE A 77 5.88 -11.26 8.39
C ILE A 77 5.26 -9.88 8.16
N VAL A 78 4.27 -9.49 8.98
CA VAL A 78 3.60 -8.18 8.90
C VAL A 78 4.59 -7.02 9.03
N PHE A 79 5.63 -7.17 9.86
CA PHE A 79 6.65 -6.14 9.99
C PHE A 79 7.50 -5.98 8.71
N VAL A 80 7.91 -7.09 8.10
CA VAL A 80 8.72 -7.08 6.87
C VAL A 80 7.92 -6.55 5.68
N THR A 81 6.65 -6.93 5.55
CA THR A 81 5.75 -6.43 4.51
C THR A 81 5.49 -4.94 4.66
N LEU A 82 5.29 -4.42 5.88
CA LEU A 82 5.19 -2.97 6.14
C LEU A 82 6.41 -2.20 5.63
N LEU A 83 7.63 -2.72 5.87
CA LEU A 83 8.85 -2.11 5.33
C LEU A 83 8.86 -2.15 3.81
N PHE A 84 8.36 -3.23 3.20
CA PHE A 84 8.22 -3.33 1.75
C PHE A 84 7.22 -2.31 1.20
N HIS A 85 6.04 -2.18 1.79
CA HIS A 85 5.05 -1.15 1.45
C HIS A 85 5.69 0.23 1.46
N GLY A 86 6.32 0.61 2.58
CA GLY A 86 6.99 1.92 2.71
C GLY A 86 8.09 2.14 1.66
N ARG A 87 8.90 1.10 1.38
CA ARG A 87 9.92 1.17 0.32
C ARG A 87 9.31 1.26 -1.07
N ASN A 88 8.21 0.57 -1.36
CA ASN A 88 7.57 0.59 -2.67
C ASN A 88 6.94 1.95 -2.98
N PHE A 89 6.23 2.54 -2.01
CA PHE A 89 5.68 3.90 -2.14
C PHE A 89 6.76 4.98 -2.18
N SER A 90 7.86 4.80 -1.44
CA SER A 90 9.00 5.73 -1.49
C SER A 90 9.83 5.58 -2.78
N SER A 91 9.89 4.37 -3.34
CA SER A 91 10.71 4.04 -4.50
C SER A 91 10.17 4.66 -5.78
N GLY A 92 11.02 5.40 -6.49
CA GLY A 92 10.74 5.91 -7.84
C GLY A 92 10.53 4.84 -8.91
N LYS A 93 10.67 3.54 -8.58
CA LYS A 93 10.43 2.42 -9.51
C LYS A 93 8.97 2.30 -9.96
N TYR A 94 8.03 2.74 -9.13
CA TYR A 94 6.60 2.67 -9.40
C TYR A 94 5.99 4.04 -9.66
N LYS A 95 6.77 5.11 -9.48
CA LYS A 95 6.37 6.45 -9.92
C LYS A 95 6.39 6.48 -11.44
N VAL A 96 5.32 6.99 -12.04
CA VAL A 96 5.35 7.34 -13.46
C VAL A 96 6.43 8.38 -13.60
N LYS A 97 7.49 8.08 -14.36
CA LYS A 97 8.35 9.16 -14.87
C LYS A 97 7.44 10.02 -15.73
N HIS A 98 7.00 11.17 -15.22
CA HIS A 98 6.56 12.26 -16.06
C HIS A 98 7.78 12.68 -16.90
N GLY A 99 8.05 11.93 -17.98
CA GLY A 99 8.87 12.39 -19.08
C GLY A 99 8.13 13.56 -19.68
N ASN A 100 8.75 14.73 -19.67
CA ASN A 100 8.25 15.98 -20.26
C ASN A 100 6.86 16.42 -19.78
N GLN A 101 6.81 17.04 -18.59
CA GLN A 101 6.19 18.36 -18.57
C GLN A 101 7.32 19.38 -18.61
N SER A 102 7.71 19.74 -19.83
CA SER A 102 8.30 21.04 -20.09
C SER A 102 7.37 22.05 -19.43
N PHE A 103 7.81 22.65 -18.32
CA PHE A 103 7.25 23.91 -17.87
C PHE A 103 7.24 24.83 -19.10
N PRO A 104 6.10 25.37 -19.55
CA PRO A 104 6.17 26.57 -20.35
C PRO A 104 6.75 27.62 -19.40
N THR A 105 8.04 27.92 -19.59
CA THR A 105 8.66 29.14 -19.10
C THR A 105 7.90 30.32 -19.73
N GLY A 106 6.74 30.62 -19.14
CA GLY A 106 6.00 31.84 -19.37
C GLY A 106 6.83 32.95 -18.77
N LYS A 107 7.72 33.52 -19.57
CA LYS A 107 8.27 34.85 -19.34
C LYS A 107 7.07 35.80 -19.36
N GLU A 108 6.53 36.10 -18.19
CA GLU A 108 5.62 37.22 -18.03
C GLU A 108 6.45 38.48 -18.34
N LYS A 109 6.21 39.03 -19.53
CA LYS A 109 6.80 40.29 -19.96
C LYS A 109 6.23 41.38 -19.06
N LYS A 110 7.15 42.11 -18.42
CA LYS A 110 6.99 43.52 -18.04
C LYS A 110 6.18 44.27 -19.11
N GLN A 111 5.11 44.93 -18.69
CA GLN A 111 4.70 46.22 -19.24
C GLN A 111 4.15 47.09 -18.12
#